data_AF-A0A4R6YM66-F1
#
_entry.id   AF-A0A4R6YM66-F1
#
_cell.length_a   1.000
_cell.length_b   1.000
_cell.length_c   1.000
_cell.angle_alpha   90.00
_cell.angle_beta   90.00
_cell.angle_gamma   90.00
#
_symmetry.space_group_name_H-M   'P 1'
#
loop_
_entity.id
_entity.type
_entity.pdbx_description
1 polymer ?
#
loop_
_entity_poly.entity_id
_entity_poly.type
_entity_poly.pdbx_seq_one_letter_code
_entity_poly.pdbx_strand_id
1 'polypeptide(L)'
;MGIRVAGLGWVLWLLTTNAAIAQDHHHYEYYVDVQNGLGETVGVSCNGKPVVRVRPSEMRSINVHGGESLRVRCVAFDHHDQPLQRQAFALDHHDNRADWPIGQGDHDDDHGRDEQR
;
A
#
# COMPACT_ATOMS: atom_id res chain seq x y z
N MET A 1 -17.86 53.31 -57.39
CA MET A 1 -17.25 52.00 -57.75
C MET A 1 -15.77 52.06 -57.50
N GLY A 2 -15.22 51.13 -56.73
CA GLY A 2 -13.77 51.05 -56.44
C GLY A 2 -13.49 50.26 -55.16
N ILE A 3 -13.56 48.93 -55.26
CA ILE A 3 -13.20 48.00 -54.17
C ILE A 3 -11.66 47.94 -54.08
N ARG A 4 -11.10 48.01 -52.87
CA ARG A 4 -9.76 47.50 -52.58
C ARG A 4 -9.84 46.54 -51.39
N VAL A 5 -9.75 45.25 -51.70
CA VAL A 5 -9.44 44.19 -50.76
C VAL A 5 -7.93 43.98 -50.83
N ALA A 6 -7.24 43.96 -49.69
CA ALA A 6 -6.14 43.04 -49.37
C ALA A 6 -5.36 43.58 -48.18
N GLY A 7 -5.56 42.93 -47.03
CA GLY A 7 -4.78 43.16 -45.83
C GLY A 7 -4.87 41.92 -44.94
N LEU A 8 -4.41 40.79 -45.47
CA LEU A 8 -4.20 39.54 -44.73
C LEU A 8 -3.08 39.77 -43.71
N GLY A 9 -3.48 40.25 -42.53
CA GLY A 9 -2.63 40.38 -41.35
C GLY A 9 -2.39 39.00 -40.73
N TRP A 10 -1.18 38.51 -40.97
CA TRP A 10 -0.58 37.28 -40.49
C TRP A 10 -0.96 36.80 -39.08
N VAL A 11 -1.28 35.50 -39.04
CA VAL A 11 -1.01 34.50 -38.00
C VAL A 11 0.10 34.89 -37.01
N LEU A 12 -0.25 35.00 -35.72
CA LEU A 12 0.58 34.41 -34.65
C LEU A 12 -0.28 34.18 -33.40
N TRP A 13 -1.14 33.17 -33.45
CA TRP A 13 -1.63 32.55 -32.22
C TRP A 13 -0.44 31.83 -31.59
N LEU A 14 0.25 32.50 -30.67
CA LEU A 14 1.16 31.88 -29.71
C LEU A 14 0.33 30.95 -28.82
N LEU A 15 -0.03 29.79 -29.36
CA LEU A 15 -0.34 28.62 -28.57
C LEU A 15 0.98 28.23 -27.91
N THR A 16 1.27 28.83 -26.75
CA THR A 16 2.24 28.25 -25.83
C THR A 16 1.65 26.89 -25.45
N THR A 17 2.08 25.86 -26.17
CA THR A 17 1.87 24.49 -25.78
C THR A 17 2.53 24.37 -24.42
N ASN A 18 1.74 24.47 -23.35
CA ASN A 18 2.13 23.91 -22.07
C ASN A 18 2.28 22.42 -22.38
N ALA A 19 3.49 22.01 -22.77
CA ALA A 19 3.89 20.64 -22.71
C ALA A 19 3.82 20.31 -21.22
N ALA A 20 2.63 19.91 -20.78
CA ALA A 20 2.45 19.20 -19.53
C ALA A 20 3.37 18.00 -19.70
N ILE A 21 4.54 18.08 -19.08
CA ILE A 21 5.42 16.94 -18.90
C ILE A 21 4.51 15.93 -18.22
N ALA A 22 4.05 14.94 -18.99
CA ALA A 22 3.44 13.77 -18.43
C ALA A 22 4.55 13.15 -17.58
N GLN A 23 4.55 13.49 -16.30
CA GLN A 23 5.34 12.76 -15.33
C GLN A 23 4.77 11.35 -15.40
N ASP A 24 5.52 10.45 -16.03
CA ASP A 24 5.21 9.04 -16.08
C ASP A 24 5.31 8.54 -14.65
N HIS A 25 4.20 8.65 -13.93
CA HIS A 25 4.08 8.15 -12.57
C HIS A 25 3.92 6.64 -12.70
N HIS A 26 5.04 5.94 -12.80
CA HIS A 26 5.05 4.48 -12.71
C HIS A 26 4.41 4.10 -11.38
N HIS A 27 3.22 3.48 -11.47
CA HIS A 27 2.53 2.92 -10.32
C HIS A 27 2.96 1.46 -10.17
N TYR A 28 3.51 1.14 -9.02
CA TYR A 28 3.92 -0.21 -8.66
C TYR A 28 2.91 -0.83 -7.70
N GLU A 29 2.81 -2.16 -7.79
CA GLU A 29 2.00 -2.97 -6.89
C GLU A 29 2.88 -3.54 -5.78
N TYR A 30 2.36 -3.49 -4.56
CA TYR A 30 3.01 -3.95 -3.35
C TYR A 30 2.08 -4.87 -2.58
N TYR A 31 2.63 -5.86 -1.89
CA TYR A 31 1.87 -6.92 -1.26
C TYR A 31 2.28 -7.08 0.20
N VAL A 32 1.30 -7.04 1.10
CA VAL A 32 1.51 -7.45 2.50
C VAL A 32 0.81 -8.78 2.72
N ASP A 33 1.58 -9.82 2.95
CA ASP A 33 1.09 -11.17 3.23
C ASP A 33 0.80 -11.32 4.71
N VAL A 34 -0.48 -11.36 5.03
CA VAL A 34 -0.95 -11.50 6.40
C VAL A 34 -1.15 -12.98 6.70
N GLN A 35 -0.55 -13.45 7.79
CA GLN A 35 -0.85 -14.75 8.38
C GLN A 35 -1.54 -14.54 9.72
N ASN A 36 -2.80 -14.93 9.82
CA ASN A 36 -3.53 -14.82 11.09
C ASN A 36 -3.28 -16.05 11.97
N GLY A 37 -2.43 -15.89 12.98
CA GLY A 37 -2.17 -16.90 14.01
C GLY A 37 -3.14 -16.88 15.19
N LEU A 38 -4.11 -15.96 15.22
CA LEU A 38 -5.10 -15.88 16.29
C LEU A 38 -6.27 -16.85 16.06
N GLY A 39 -6.94 -17.24 17.16
CA GLY A 39 -8.12 -18.11 17.15
C GLY A 39 -9.41 -17.45 16.66
N GLU A 40 -9.36 -16.18 16.23
CA GLU A 40 -10.51 -15.40 15.78
C GLU A 40 -10.23 -14.68 14.44
N THR A 41 -11.30 -14.23 13.78
CA THR A 41 -11.17 -13.47 12.53
C THR A 41 -10.72 -12.04 12.84
N VAL A 42 -9.63 -11.61 12.23
CA VAL A 42 -9.13 -10.23 12.37
C VAL A 42 -9.50 -9.38 11.18
N GLY A 43 -9.68 -8.08 11.42
CA GLY A 43 -9.70 -7.08 10.36
C GLY A 43 -8.30 -6.52 10.13
N VAL A 44 -7.89 -6.32 8.87
CA VAL A 44 -6.61 -5.69 8.54
C VAL A 44 -6.83 -4.52 7.60
N SER A 45 -6.28 -3.35 7.93
CA SER A 45 -6.26 -2.18 7.06
C SER A 45 -4.82 -1.72 6.83
N CYS A 46 -4.43 -1.54 5.57
CA CYS A 46 -3.15 -0.96 5.18
C CYS A 46 -3.36 0.42 4.54
N ASN A 47 -2.59 1.43 4.97
CA ASN A 47 -2.66 2.81 4.48
C ASN A 47 -4.07 3.42 4.52
N GLY A 48 -4.90 3.04 5.50
CA GLY A 48 -6.28 3.53 5.63
C GLY A 48 -7.24 3.00 4.54
N LYS A 49 -6.85 1.96 3.80
CA LYS A 49 -7.72 1.25 2.85
C LYS A 49 -8.81 0.48 3.60
N PRO A 50 -9.88 0.05 2.89
CA PRO A 50 -10.94 -0.77 3.48
C PRO A 50 -10.40 -1.98 4.23
N VAL A 51 -11.04 -2.31 5.35
CA VAL A 51 -10.65 -3.44 6.20
C VAL A 51 -10.89 -4.76 5.47
N VAL A 52 -9.84 -5.57 5.35
CA VAL A 52 -9.88 -6.94 4.84
C VAL A 52 -10.02 -7.89 6.04
N ARG A 53 -11.02 -8.76 6.03
CA ARG A 53 -11.19 -9.79 7.07
C ARG A 53 -10.34 -11.01 6.75
N VAL A 54 -9.56 -11.49 7.72
CA VAL A 54 -8.66 -12.65 7.62
C VAL A 54 -9.05 -13.65 8.71
N ARG A 55 -9.48 -14.85 8.30
CA ARG A 55 -9.95 -15.91 9.21
C ARG A 55 -8.80 -16.53 10.01
N PRO A 56 -9.08 -17.26 11.10
CA PRO A 56 -8.06 -18.03 11.81
C PRO A 56 -7.28 -18.94 10.85
N SER A 57 -5.96 -18.94 10.96
CA SER A 57 -5.04 -19.71 10.12
C SER A 57 -5.12 -19.42 8.61
N GLU A 58 -5.86 -18.38 8.19
CA GLU A 58 -5.88 -17.93 6.80
C GLU A 58 -4.62 -17.10 6.51
N MET A 59 -4.05 -17.36 5.33
CA MET A 59 -3.04 -16.50 4.73
C MET A 59 -3.70 -15.64 3.65
N ARG A 60 -3.47 -14.33 3.68
CA ARG A 60 -4.07 -13.40 2.72
C ARG A 60 -3.12 -12.28 2.32
N SER A 61 -2.97 -12.07 1.03
CA SER A 61 -2.18 -10.98 0.47
C SER A 61 -3.04 -9.72 0.29
N ILE A 62 -2.59 -8.60 0.85
CA ILE A 62 -3.23 -7.28 0.71
C ILE A 62 -2.41 -6.46 -0.28
N ASN A 63 -3.03 -6.09 -1.41
CA ASN A 63 -2.40 -5.25 -2.42
C ASN A 63 -2.52 -3.76 -2.04
N VAL A 64 -1.41 -3.03 -2.15
CA VAL A 64 -1.30 -1.58 -2.03
C VAL A 64 -0.50 -1.02 -3.21
N HIS A 65 -0.89 0.16 -3.68
CA HIS A 65 -0.25 0.79 -4.84
C HIS A 65 0.55 2.02 -4.42
N GLY A 66 1.69 2.28 -5.07
CA GLY A 66 2.58 3.39 -4.78
C GLY A 66 3.54 3.75 -5.92
N GLY A 67 4.43 4.73 -5.69
CA GLY A 67 5.57 5.04 -6.58
C GLY A 67 6.70 4.02 -6.41
N GLU A 68 7.95 4.35 -6.76
CA GLU A 68 9.10 3.41 -6.73
C GLU A 68 9.46 2.86 -5.34
N SER A 69 9.11 3.59 -4.29
CA SER A 69 9.26 3.19 -2.90
C SER A 69 8.02 3.60 -2.12
N LEU A 70 7.55 2.72 -1.24
CA LEU A 70 6.32 2.89 -0.49
C LEU A 70 6.52 2.48 0.97
N ARG A 71 6.12 3.37 1.88
CA ARG A 71 5.95 3.00 3.28
C ARG A 71 4.51 2.56 3.51
N VAL A 72 4.31 1.28 3.79
CA VAL A 72 3.00 0.70 4.05
C VAL A 72 2.79 0.59 5.55
N ARG A 73 1.75 1.23 6.08
CA ARG A 73 1.37 1.11 7.49
C ARG A 73 0.10 0.27 7.58
N CYS A 74 0.19 -0.88 8.24
CA CYS A 74 -0.94 -1.75 8.44
C CYS A 74 -1.33 -1.85 9.92
N VAL A 75 -2.63 -2.00 10.17
CA VAL A 75 -3.23 -2.18 11.49
C VAL A 75 -4.16 -3.37 11.45
N ALA A 76 -3.99 -4.28 12.41
CA ALA A 76 -4.89 -5.38 12.69
C ALA A 76 -5.90 -4.97 13.77
N PHE A 77 -7.14 -5.44 13.64
CA PHE A 77 -8.26 -5.16 14.53
C PHE A 77 -8.94 -6.46 14.95
N ASP A 78 -9.43 -6.52 16.19
CA ASP A 78 -10.26 -7.62 16.68
C ASP A 78 -11.71 -7.52 16.18
N HIS A 79 -12.59 -8.38 16.69
CA HIS A 79 -14.00 -8.39 16.37
C HIS A 79 -14.80 -7.21 16.98
N HIS A 80 -14.19 -6.42 17.88
CA HIS A 80 -14.72 -5.18 18.43
C HIS A 80 -14.14 -3.93 17.75
N ASP A 81 -13.43 -4.12 16.62
CA ASP A 81 -12.69 -3.09 15.88
C ASP A 81 -11.64 -2.35 16.75
N GLN A 82 -11.16 -2.99 17.83
CA GLN A 82 -10.05 -2.49 18.62
C GLN A 82 -8.72 -2.87 17.97
N PRO A 83 -7.73 -1.96 17.95
CA PRO A 83 -6.43 -2.24 17.32
C PRO A 83 -5.64 -3.27 18.13
N LEU A 84 -5.25 -4.38 17.49
CA LEU A 84 -4.44 -5.46 18.06
C LEU A 84 -2.95 -5.23 17.86
N GLN A 85 -2.54 -5.00 16.61
CA GLN A 85 -1.14 -4.87 16.22
C GLN A 85 -0.99 -3.83 15.11
N ARG A 86 0.13 -3.12 15.10
CA ARG A 86 0.48 -2.12 14.08
C ARG A 86 1.88 -2.40 13.58
N GLN A 87 2.06 -2.42 12.26
CA GLN A 87 3.36 -2.58 11.65
C GLN A 87 3.52 -1.64 10.46
N ALA A 88 4.75 -1.17 10.26
CA ALA A 88 5.13 -0.37 9.10
C ALA A 88 6.22 -1.10 8.33
N PHE A 89 6.01 -1.23 7.02
CA PHE A 89 6.93 -1.85 6.07
C PHE A 89 7.48 -0.76 5.15
N ALA A 90 8.77 -0.81 4.88
CA ALA A 90 9.38 -0.03 3.81
C ALA A 90 9.59 -0.99 2.64
N LEU A 91 8.84 -0.79 1.57
CA LEU A 91 8.90 -1.62 0.37
C LEU A 91 9.44 -0.79 -0.78
N ASP A 92 10.22 -1.43 -1.64
CA ASP A 92 10.69 -0.87 -2.89
C ASP A 92 10.17 -1.72 -4.06
N HIS A 93 10.20 -1.20 -5.28
CA HIS A 93 9.61 -1.93 -6.41
C HIS A 93 10.36 -3.21 -6.82
N HIS A 94 11.59 -3.42 -6.33
CA HIS A 94 12.32 -4.67 -6.48
C HIS A 94 12.02 -5.66 -5.34
N ASP A 95 11.75 -5.15 -4.14
CA ASP A 95 11.30 -5.88 -2.97
C ASP A 95 9.90 -5.41 -2.52
N ASN A 96 8.91 -5.79 -3.33
CA ASN A 96 7.55 -5.25 -3.23
C ASN A 96 6.65 -6.03 -2.28
N ARG A 97 7.20 -6.91 -1.44
CA ARG A 97 6.45 -7.86 -0.63
C ARG A 97 6.91 -7.85 0.83
N ALA A 98 5.98 -7.95 1.76
CA ALA A 98 6.29 -8.11 3.19
C ALA A 98 5.40 -9.14 3.85
N ASP A 99 6.00 -10.00 4.67
CA ASP A 99 5.29 -10.95 5.52
C ASP A 99 4.92 -10.31 6.87
N TRP A 100 3.69 -10.57 7.32
CA TRP A 100 3.19 -10.10 8.61
C TRP A 100 2.43 -11.20 9.37
N PRO A 101 3.10 -11.90 10.31
CA PRO A 101 2.43 -12.83 11.21
C PRO A 101 1.73 -12.06 12.33
N ILE A 102 0.40 -12.16 12.37
CA ILE A 102 -0.43 -11.59 13.44
C ILE A 102 -0.64 -12.65 14.53
N GLY A 103 -0.43 -12.28 15.79
CA GLY A 103 -0.64 -13.18 16.91
C GLY A 103 0.53 -14.14 17.19
N GLN A 104 1.64 -14.00 16.45
CA GLN A 104 2.91 -14.60 16.84
C GLN A 104 3.67 -13.57 17.67
N GLY A 105 3.45 -13.60 18.99
CA GLY A 105 4.29 -12.92 19.96
C GLY A 105 5.10 -13.97 20.72
N ASP A 106 6.43 -13.85 20.64
CA ASP A 106 7.47 -14.51 21.45
C ASP A 106 6.97 -15.66 22.34
N HIS A 107 6.78 -16.84 21.75
CA HIS A 107 6.84 -18.06 22.54
C HIS A 107 8.32 -18.41 22.71
N ASP A 108 8.99 -17.68 23.61
CA ASP A 108 10.12 -18.24 24.35
C ASP A 108 9.54 -19.34 25.25
N ASP A 109 9.23 -20.49 24.65
CA ASP A 109 9.14 -21.75 25.36
C ASP A 109 10.55 -22.10 25.86
N ASP A 110 10.99 -21.42 26.92
CA ASP A 110 12.12 -21.90 27.71
C ASP A 110 11.63 -23.13 28.49
N HIS A 111 11.69 -24.25 27.78
CA HIS A 111 11.42 -25.57 28.29
C HIS A 111 12.34 -25.87 29.49
N GLY A 112 11.72 -25.98 30.66
CA GLY A 112 11.99 -26.99 31.69
C GLY A 112 13.45 -27.38 31.92
N ARG A 113 14.03 -26.86 32.99
CA ARG A 113 15.25 -27.43 33.59
C ARG A 113 15.21 -27.45 35.11
N ASP A 114 14.12 -27.96 35.67
CA ASP A 114 14.04 -28.37 37.09
C ASP A 114 13.80 -29.88 37.18
N GLU A 115 14.70 -30.69 36.62
CA GLU A 115 14.87 -32.10 36.99
C GLU A 115 16.37 -32.40 37.13
N GLN A 116 16.94 -32.01 38.26
CA GLN A 116 18.10 -32.68 38.86
C GLN A 116 18.19 -32.31 40.34
N ARG A 117 17.50 -33.11 41.16
CA ARG A 117 17.71 -33.23 42.60
C ARG A 117 18.18 -34.63 42.90
#